data_AF-A0AAV5HMN7-F1
#
_entry.id   AF-A0AAV5HMN7-F1
#
_cell.length_a   1.000
_cell.length_b   1.000
_cell.length_c   1.000
_cell.angle_alpha   90.00
_cell.angle_beta   90.00
_cell.angle_gamma   90.00
#
_symmetry.space_group_name_H-M   'P 1'
#
loop_
_entity.id
_entity.type
_entity.pdbx_description
1 polymer ?
#
loop_
_entity_poly.entity_id
_entity_poly.type
_entity_poly.pdbx_seq_one_letter_code
_entity_poly.pdbx_strand_id
1 'polypeptide(L)'
;MGLKTSISLFLLIFLFCLFSSSDVHAKPSPGPASAPISSLAPSPSRANDGFSRYAQTQPFDPQDIDKIDAAPMLKSICADTDHPPECIATLIPYVREDKNFEPTSVLEAAVQATTDQAQEGLALAKKIHGDPSSASQPILKSCLDACIISYSSIIHSNQKILDAIAAADIYTLNTELGANIDNVDACEDAFDAAEIESPLAHVDDVLGKMVSNNLAIGIDLIKF
;
A
#
# COMPACT_ATOMS: atom_id res chain seq x y z
N MET A 1 -1.26 -17.08 28.36
CA MET A 1 -1.58 -18.26 27.52
C MET A 1 -2.30 -17.71 26.29
N GLY A 2 -1.59 -17.50 25.17
CA GLY A 2 -2.17 -16.84 23.98
C GLY A 2 -1.31 -16.93 22.73
N LEU A 3 0.00 -17.17 22.89
CA LEU A 3 0.94 -17.24 21.77
C LEU A 3 0.88 -18.57 20.96
N LYS A 4 0.31 -19.64 21.53
CA LYS A 4 0.27 -20.97 20.88
C LYS A 4 -0.81 -21.12 19.81
N THR A 5 -1.88 -20.35 19.88
CA THR A 5 -3.02 -20.46 18.95
C THR A 5 -2.75 -19.77 17.61
N SER A 6 -1.98 -18.67 17.60
CA SER A 6 -1.66 -17.94 16.36
C SER A 6 -0.71 -18.74 15.46
N ILE A 7 0.38 -19.29 16.04
CA ILE A 7 1.36 -20.12 15.32
C ILE A 7 0.70 -21.36 14.66
N SER A 8 -0.33 -21.93 15.31
CA SER A 8 -1.06 -23.08 14.78
C SER A 8 -1.92 -22.76 13.57
N LEU A 9 -2.37 -21.51 13.39
CA LEU A 9 -3.18 -21.08 12.26
C LEU A 9 -2.30 -20.78 11.04
N PHE A 10 -1.14 -20.14 11.27
CA PHE A 10 -0.14 -19.87 10.22
C PHE A 10 0.43 -21.16 9.61
N LEU A 11 0.69 -22.20 10.41
CA LEU A 11 1.16 -23.50 9.91
C LEU A 11 0.11 -24.26 9.07
N LEU A 12 -1.19 -24.05 9.32
CA LEU A 12 -2.25 -24.71 8.56
C LEU A 12 -2.41 -24.11 7.15
N ILE A 13 -2.19 -22.81 6.97
CA ILE A 13 -2.28 -22.13 5.67
C ILE A 13 -1.15 -22.58 4.74
N PHE A 14 0.07 -22.75 5.25
CA PHE A 14 1.21 -23.27 4.49
C PHE A 14 1.02 -24.73 4.00
N LEU A 15 0.22 -25.54 4.71
CA LEU A 15 -0.01 -26.94 4.32
C LEU A 15 -0.96 -27.11 3.13
N PHE A 16 -1.84 -26.15 2.87
CA PHE A 16 -2.84 -26.24 1.77
C PHE A 16 -2.27 -25.92 0.38
N CYS A 17 -1.07 -25.34 0.29
CA CYS A 17 -0.43 -25.03 -1.00
C CYS A 17 0.35 -26.20 -1.63
N LEU A 18 0.53 -27.33 -0.91
CA LEU A 18 1.31 -28.47 -1.41
C LEU A 18 0.50 -29.52 -2.18
N PHE A 19 -0.82 -29.36 -2.31
CA PHE A 19 -1.65 -30.28 -3.08
C PHE A 19 -2.66 -29.53 -3.96
N SER A 20 -2.24 -29.19 -5.19
CA SER A 20 -3.02 -29.41 -6.42
C SER A 20 -2.27 -28.86 -7.64
N SER A 21 -1.41 -29.67 -8.24
CA SER A 21 -1.05 -29.51 -9.64
C SER A 21 -1.93 -30.43 -10.47
N SER A 22 -2.61 -29.89 -11.47
CA SER A 22 -3.07 -30.67 -12.62
C SER A 22 -2.90 -29.84 -13.87
N ASP A 23 -2.09 -30.38 -14.77
CA ASP A 23 -1.69 -29.88 -16.07
C ASP A 23 -2.88 -29.46 -16.96
N VAL A 24 -2.73 -28.32 -17.65
CA VAL A 24 -3.47 -28.06 -18.89
C VAL A 24 -2.47 -27.72 -20.00
N HIS A 25 -2.24 -28.72 -20.86
CA HIS A 25 -1.61 -28.54 -22.16
C HIS A 25 -2.49 -27.65 -23.06
N ALA A 26 -1.94 -26.56 -23.59
CA ALA A 26 -2.53 -25.85 -24.72
C ALA A 26 -1.49 -25.68 -25.85
N LYS A 27 -1.86 -26.16 -27.03
CA LYS A 27 -1.08 -26.18 -28.28
C LYS A 27 -1.16 -24.81 -28.99
N PRO A 28 -0.10 -24.33 -29.67
CA PRO A 28 -0.12 -23.04 -30.37
C PRO A 28 -0.70 -23.16 -31.79
N SER A 29 -1.34 -22.09 -32.28
CA SER A 29 -1.72 -21.93 -33.69
C SER A 29 -1.56 -20.46 -34.12
N PRO A 30 -1.31 -20.18 -35.42
CA PRO A 30 -0.54 -19.02 -35.87
C PRO A 30 -1.40 -17.81 -36.24
N GLY A 31 -0.80 -16.62 -36.17
CA GLY A 31 -1.44 -15.34 -36.52
C GLY A 31 -1.43 -15.03 -38.03
N PRO A 32 -1.97 -13.85 -38.41
CA PRO A 32 -1.52 -13.18 -39.62
C PRO A 32 -1.24 -11.67 -39.47
N ALA A 33 -0.15 -11.29 -40.15
CA ALA A 33 0.08 -10.10 -40.98
C ALA A 33 -0.20 -8.67 -40.47
N SER A 34 0.89 -7.90 -40.45
CA SER A 34 0.99 -6.46 -40.21
C SER A 34 0.39 -5.59 -41.33
N ALA A 35 -0.19 -4.45 -40.95
CA ALA A 35 -0.37 -3.27 -41.82
C ALA A 35 0.09 -2.00 -41.06
N PRO A 36 0.65 -0.98 -41.74
CA PRO A 36 1.28 0.16 -41.10
C PRO A 36 0.26 1.26 -40.79
N ILE A 37 0.26 1.78 -39.55
CA ILE A 37 -0.50 2.99 -39.19
C ILE A 37 0.50 4.09 -38.84
N SER A 38 0.40 5.17 -39.60
CA SER A 38 1.18 6.40 -39.50
C SER A 38 1.15 6.99 -38.10
N SER A 39 2.35 7.29 -37.60
CA SER A 39 2.60 8.01 -36.34
C SER A 39 2.15 9.47 -36.44
N LEU A 40 1.03 9.80 -35.81
CA LEU A 40 0.73 11.14 -35.32
C LEU A 40 0.79 11.08 -33.79
N ALA A 41 1.90 11.51 -33.20
CA ALA A 41 2.04 11.64 -31.76
C ALA A 41 1.37 12.95 -31.29
N PRO A 42 0.42 12.90 -30.33
CA PRO A 42 0.08 14.06 -29.52
C PRO A 42 1.04 14.16 -28.32
N SER A 43 1.42 15.38 -28.01
CA SER A 43 2.29 15.79 -26.90
C SER A 43 1.97 15.12 -25.55
N PRO A 44 2.98 14.86 -24.69
CA PRO A 44 2.74 14.34 -23.36
C PRO A 44 2.09 15.40 -22.47
N SER A 45 0.89 15.07 -21.99
CA SER A 45 0.20 15.83 -20.94
C SER A 45 0.99 15.79 -19.64
N ARG A 46 1.09 16.99 -19.07
CA ARG A 46 1.71 17.34 -17.80
C ARG A 46 0.84 16.82 -16.65
N ALA A 47 1.09 15.60 -16.17
CA ALA A 47 0.53 15.06 -14.94
C ALA A 47 1.37 13.87 -14.47
N ASN A 48 2.45 14.11 -13.71
CA ASN A 48 3.05 13.11 -12.82
C ASN A 48 4.15 13.61 -11.85
N ASP A 49 4.42 14.91 -11.75
CA ASP A 49 5.52 15.43 -10.90
C ASP A 49 5.20 15.50 -9.38
N GLY A 50 4.01 15.08 -8.96
CA GLY A 50 3.58 15.18 -7.55
C GLY A 50 3.90 13.96 -6.69
N PHE A 51 3.92 12.76 -7.29
CA PHE A 51 3.78 11.51 -6.53
C PHE A 51 5.12 10.87 -6.13
N SER A 52 6.16 10.98 -6.98
CA SER A 52 7.50 10.42 -6.67
C SER A 52 8.21 11.02 -5.45
N ARG A 53 7.72 12.12 -4.88
CA ARG A 53 8.43 12.83 -3.81
C ARG A 53 8.36 12.13 -2.44
N TYR A 54 7.31 11.35 -2.17
CA TYR A 54 7.21 10.65 -0.88
C TYR A 54 8.05 9.37 -0.86
N ALA A 55 8.11 8.64 -1.99
CA ALA A 55 9.01 7.49 -2.16
C ALA A 55 10.49 7.86 -2.34
N GLN A 56 10.81 9.13 -2.57
CA GLN A 56 12.18 9.64 -2.66
C GLN A 56 12.53 10.56 -1.49
N THR A 57 12.78 9.98 -0.31
CA THR A 57 13.88 10.37 0.59
C THR A 57 14.00 11.83 1.06
N GLN A 58 12.95 12.65 1.04
CA GLN A 58 13.03 13.94 1.73
C GLN A 58 12.47 13.80 3.14
N PRO A 59 13.30 14.03 4.19
CA PRO A 59 12.79 14.29 5.51
C PRO A 59 11.77 15.41 5.39
N PHE A 60 10.58 15.17 5.91
CA PHE A 60 9.54 16.17 5.96
C PHE A 60 10.07 17.42 6.69
N ASP A 61 10.21 18.53 5.96
CA ASP A 61 10.59 19.82 6.56
C ASP A 61 9.35 20.42 7.21
N PRO A 62 9.34 20.63 8.55
CA PRO A 62 8.23 21.30 9.22
C PRO A 62 7.89 22.67 8.62
N GLN A 63 8.83 23.33 7.92
CA GLN A 63 8.59 24.62 7.25
C GLN A 63 7.69 24.53 6.02
N ASP A 64 7.48 23.35 5.44
CA ASP A 64 6.53 23.16 4.34
C ASP A 64 5.08 23.05 4.86
N ILE A 65 4.85 22.72 6.14
CA ILE A 65 3.52 22.80 6.78
C ILE A 65 3.00 24.25 6.83
N ASP A 66 3.90 25.21 7.01
CA ASP A 66 3.53 26.63 7.13
C ASP A 66 3.18 27.25 5.77
N LYS A 67 3.66 26.67 4.66
CA LYS A 67 3.33 27.10 3.30
C LYS A 67 2.09 26.45 2.74
N ILE A 68 1.67 25.36 3.35
CA ILE A 68 0.49 24.64 2.94
C ILE A 68 -0.60 25.09 3.89
N ASP A 69 -1.47 25.96 3.36
CA ASP A 69 -2.82 26.19 3.89
C ASP A 69 -3.64 24.88 3.76
N ALA A 70 -3.11 23.76 4.26
CA ALA A 70 -3.88 22.59 4.63
C ALA A 70 -5.00 23.13 5.48
N ALA A 71 -6.22 23.11 4.92
CA ALA A 71 -7.37 23.75 5.52
C ALA A 71 -7.40 23.39 7.01
N PRO A 72 -7.68 24.32 7.93
CA PRO A 72 -7.64 24.07 9.37
C PRO A 72 -8.29 22.75 9.82
N MET A 73 -9.27 22.27 9.06
CA MET A 73 -9.91 20.97 9.23
C MET A 73 -8.99 19.76 8.98
N LEU A 74 -8.17 19.75 7.92
CA LEU A 74 -7.19 18.69 7.68
C LEU A 74 -6.17 18.62 8.82
N LYS A 75 -5.70 19.78 9.30
CA LYS A 75 -4.83 19.86 10.48
C LYS A 75 -5.51 19.28 11.72
N SER A 76 -6.81 19.55 11.89
CA SER A 76 -7.59 18.98 13.01
C SER A 76 -7.73 17.47 12.91
N ILE A 77 -8.03 16.92 11.73
CA ILE A 77 -8.19 15.47 11.52
C ILE A 77 -6.87 14.75 11.75
N CYS A 78 -5.77 15.27 11.17
CA CYS A 78 -4.46 14.66 11.33
C CYS A 78 -3.88 14.82 12.75
N ALA A 79 -4.35 15.77 13.56
CA ALA A 79 -3.85 15.95 14.92
C ALA A 79 -4.20 14.78 15.85
N ASP A 80 -5.25 14.03 15.53
CA ASP A 80 -5.72 12.89 16.30
C ASP A 80 -5.17 11.55 15.78
N THR A 81 -4.19 11.56 14.87
CA THR A 81 -3.57 10.34 14.33
C THR A 81 -2.23 10.02 14.98
N ASP A 82 -1.74 8.79 14.80
CA ASP A 82 -0.47 8.34 15.40
C ASP A 82 0.76 9.06 14.81
N HIS A 83 0.67 9.51 13.55
CA HIS A 83 1.72 10.22 12.83
C HIS A 83 1.17 11.49 12.16
N PRO A 84 0.88 12.56 12.92
CA PRO A 84 0.27 13.79 12.38
C PRO A 84 1.05 14.47 11.24
N PRO A 85 2.39 14.62 11.32
CA PRO A 85 3.15 15.25 10.24
C PRO A 85 3.02 14.47 8.93
N GLU A 86 3.18 13.15 8.99
CA GLU A 86 3.05 12.26 7.84
C GLU A 86 1.63 12.22 7.30
N CYS A 87 0.60 12.25 8.17
CA CYS A 87 -0.80 12.36 7.76
C CYS A 87 -1.00 13.58 6.83
N ILE A 88 -0.53 14.75 7.27
CA ILE A 88 -0.63 15.98 6.47
C ILE A 88 0.18 15.83 5.19
N ALA A 89 1.45 15.43 5.29
CA ALA A 89 2.39 15.29 4.18
C ALA A 89 1.82 14.44 3.03
N THR A 90 1.29 13.27 3.40
CA THR A 90 0.73 12.29 2.48
C THR A 90 -0.56 12.78 1.83
N LEU A 91 -1.37 13.57 2.53
CA LEU A 91 -2.68 14.00 2.04
C LEU A 91 -2.64 15.22 1.15
N ILE A 92 -1.62 16.09 1.28
CA ILE A 92 -1.46 17.31 0.48
C ILE A 92 -1.70 17.11 -1.03
N PRO A 93 -1.17 16.07 -1.69
CA PRO A 93 -1.40 15.86 -3.12
C PRO A 93 -2.83 15.43 -3.48
N TYR A 94 -3.59 14.89 -2.52
CA TYR A 94 -4.91 14.28 -2.72
C TYR A 94 -6.07 15.21 -2.34
N VAL A 95 -5.78 16.22 -1.55
CA VAL A 95 -6.75 17.18 -1.04
C VAL A 95 -6.78 18.46 -1.88
N ARG A 96 -7.97 19.01 -2.12
CA ARG A 96 -8.13 20.32 -2.78
C ARG A 96 -8.48 21.37 -1.74
N GLU A 97 -7.84 22.53 -1.82
CA GLU A 97 -8.01 23.66 -0.88
C GLU A 97 -9.47 24.17 -0.76
N ASP A 98 -10.33 23.85 -1.73
CA ASP A 98 -11.70 24.35 -1.84
C ASP A 98 -12.78 23.45 -1.23
N LYS A 99 -12.42 22.32 -0.62
CA LYS A 99 -13.38 21.36 -0.06
C LYS A 99 -13.51 21.42 1.45
N ASN A 100 -14.74 21.25 1.92
CA ASN A 100 -15.00 20.87 3.31
C ASN A 100 -14.41 19.46 3.52
N PHE A 101 -13.46 19.35 4.44
CA PHE A 101 -12.85 18.08 4.81
C PHE A 101 -13.73 17.39 5.85
N GLU A 102 -14.63 16.52 5.40
CA GLU A 102 -15.28 15.58 6.30
C GLU A 102 -14.30 14.42 6.56
N PRO A 103 -14.27 13.82 7.77
CA PRO A 103 -13.39 12.70 8.07
C PRO A 103 -13.43 11.57 7.03
N THR A 104 -14.60 11.28 6.48
CA THR A 104 -14.78 10.29 5.42
C THR A 104 -14.03 10.64 4.14
N SER A 105 -14.08 11.89 3.66
CA SER A 105 -13.38 12.28 2.43
C SER A 105 -11.87 12.35 2.63
N VAL A 106 -11.43 12.64 3.85
CA VAL A 106 -10.01 12.55 4.24
C VAL A 106 -9.55 11.10 4.26
N LEU A 107 -10.34 10.18 4.82
CA LEU A 107 -9.98 8.75 4.80
C LEU A 107 -9.94 8.20 3.38
N GLU A 108 -10.89 8.55 2.51
CA GLU A 108 -10.87 8.14 1.10
C GLU A 108 -9.57 8.58 0.42
N ALA A 109 -9.14 9.83 0.63
CA ALA A 109 -7.88 10.35 0.11
C ALA A 109 -6.66 9.63 0.70
N ALA A 110 -6.69 9.32 2.00
CA ALA A 110 -5.59 8.64 2.69
C ALA A 110 -5.44 7.17 2.22
N VAL A 111 -6.55 6.49 1.99
CA VAL A 111 -6.62 5.13 1.42
C VAL A 111 -6.14 5.12 -0.03
N GLN A 112 -6.45 6.15 -0.82
CA GLN A 112 -5.90 6.30 -2.17
C GLN A 112 -4.37 6.48 -2.13
N ALA A 113 -3.86 7.38 -1.28
CA ALA A 113 -2.43 7.57 -1.12
C ALA A 113 -1.71 6.28 -0.71
N THR A 114 -2.31 5.54 0.24
CA THR A 114 -1.79 4.23 0.70
C THR A 114 -1.78 3.20 -0.42
N THR A 115 -2.81 3.21 -1.28
CA THR A 115 -2.87 2.32 -2.44
C THR A 115 -1.74 2.61 -3.42
N ASP A 116 -1.50 3.88 -3.73
CA ASP A 116 -0.46 4.26 -4.68
C ASP A 116 0.94 3.93 -4.10
N GLN A 117 1.18 4.18 -2.81
CA GLN A 117 2.43 3.81 -2.14
C GLN A 117 2.65 2.29 -2.13
N ALA A 118 1.59 1.50 -1.85
CA ALA A 118 1.67 0.04 -1.88
C ALA A 118 1.93 -0.50 -3.29
N GLN A 119 1.42 0.17 -4.33
CA GLN A 119 1.73 -0.18 -5.72
C GLN A 119 3.21 0.07 -6.06
N GLU A 120 3.79 1.17 -5.57
CA GLU A 120 5.23 1.44 -5.73
C GLU A 120 6.09 0.41 -4.99
N GLY A 121 5.73 0.10 -3.74
CA GLY A 121 6.36 -0.96 -2.95
C GLY A 121 6.30 -2.32 -3.64
N LEU A 122 5.13 -2.69 -4.16
CA LEU A 122 4.92 -3.93 -4.92
C LEU A 122 5.78 -3.98 -6.19
N ALA A 123 5.88 -2.88 -6.92
CA ALA A 123 6.72 -2.80 -8.11
C ALA A 123 8.21 -2.95 -7.76
N LEU A 124 8.66 -2.30 -6.68
CA LEU A 124 10.04 -2.41 -6.20
C LEU A 124 10.37 -3.82 -5.72
N ALA A 125 9.51 -4.43 -4.91
CA ALA A 125 9.68 -5.80 -4.42
C ALA A 125 9.76 -6.79 -5.59
N LYS A 126 8.85 -6.70 -6.57
CA LYS A 126 8.88 -7.52 -7.79
C LYS A 126 10.16 -7.31 -8.61
N LYS A 127 10.64 -6.07 -8.70
CA LYS A 127 11.88 -5.74 -9.42
C LYS A 127 13.09 -6.40 -8.76
N ILE A 128 13.25 -6.26 -7.43
CA ILE A 128 14.36 -6.86 -6.69
C ILE A 128 14.26 -8.38 -6.74
N HIS A 129 13.05 -8.92 -6.59
CA HIS A 129 12.81 -10.35 -6.64
C HIS A 129 13.17 -10.96 -8.01
N GLY A 130 12.87 -10.24 -9.10
CA GLY A 130 13.20 -10.65 -10.47
C GLY A 130 14.65 -10.39 -10.91
N ASP A 131 15.45 -9.68 -10.09
CA ASP A 131 16.83 -9.36 -10.44
C ASP A 131 17.72 -10.62 -10.44
N PRO A 132 18.57 -10.83 -11.47
CA PRO A 132 19.49 -11.97 -11.51
C PRO A 132 20.42 -12.08 -10.30
N SER A 133 20.78 -10.97 -9.66
CA SER A 133 21.62 -10.96 -8.44
C SER A 133 20.91 -11.57 -7.22
N SER A 134 19.57 -11.55 -7.21
CA SER A 134 18.74 -12.20 -6.18
C SER A 134 18.56 -13.70 -6.42
N ALA A 135 18.88 -14.22 -7.62
CA ALA A 135 18.66 -15.62 -7.98
C ALA A 135 19.46 -16.61 -7.11
N SER A 136 20.59 -16.17 -6.56
CA SER A 136 21.43 -16.98 -5.67
C SER A 136 21.14 -16.76 -4.17
N GLN A 137 20.09 -16.00 -3.85
CA GLN A 137 19.75 -15.59 -2.47
C GLN A 137 18.33 -16.07 -2.12
N PRO A 138 18.14 -17.38 -1.83
CA PRO A 138 16.80 -17.95 -1.62
C PRO A 138 16.06 -17.36 -0.40
N ILE A 139 16.79 -16.99 0.66
CA ILE A 139 16.20 -16.35 1.84
C ILE A 139 15.64 -14.98 1.46
N LEU A 140 16.44 -14.14 0.80
CA LEU A 140 15.99 -12.85 0.29
C LEU A 140 14.75 -12.98 -0.59
N LYS A 141 14.71 -13.97 -1.50
CA LYS A 141 13.52 -14.20 -2.35
C LYS A 141 12.28 -14.55 -1.53
N SER A 142 12.41 -15.40 -0.52
CA SER A 142 11.29 -15.75 0.36
C SER A 142 10.77 -14.55 1.15
N CYS A 143 11.65 -13.68 1.65
CA CYS A 143 11.23 -12.45 2.32
C CYS A 143 10.53 -11.49 1.35
N LEU A 144 11.06 -11.36 0.13
CA LEU A 144 10.43 -10.55 -0.93
C LEU A 144 9.06 -11.10 -1.36
N ASP A 145 8.86 -12.41 -1.40
CA ASP A 145 7.56 -13.02 -1.67
C ASP A 145 6.52 -12.64 -0.61
N ALA A 146 6.92 -12.60 0.67
CA ALA A 146 6.06 -12.12 1.75
C ALA A 146 5.62 -10.66 1.51
N CYS A 147 6.56 -9.78 1.17
CA CYS A 147 6.25 -8.38 0.87
C CYS A 147 5.37 -8.20 -0.38
N ILE A 148 5.60 -9.01 -1.43
CA ILE A 148 4.75 -9.00 -2.63
C ILE A 148 3.31 -9.37 -2.27
N ILE A 149 3.12 -10.37 -1.41
CA ILE A 149 1.80 -10.77 -0.91
C ILE A 149 1.20 -9.64 -0.07
N SER A 150 1.93 -9.14 0.92
CA SER A 150 1.52 -8.05 1.80
C SER A 150 1.05 -6.80 1.05
N TYR A 151 1.86 -6.27 0.14
CA TYR A 151 1.49 -5.06 -0.61
C TYR A 151 0.30 -5.30 -1.56
N SER A 152 0.21 -6.50 -2.15
CA SER A 152 -0.97 -6.86 -2.96
C SER A 152 -2.24 -6.97 -2.10
N SER A 153 -2.13 -7.48 -0.88
CA SER A 153 -3.22 -7.55 0.09
C SER A 153 -3.66 -6.16 0.53
N ILE A 154 -2.72 -5.23 0.80
CA ILE A 154 -3.06 -3.83 1.14
C ILE A 154 -3.85 -3.17 0.02
N ILE A 155 -3.44 -3.33 -1.24
CA ILE A 155 -4.16 -2.78 -2.40
C ILE A 155 -5.60 -3.33 -2.47
N HIS A 156 -5.77 -4.62 -2.23
CA HIS A 156 -7.09 -5.26 -2.26
C HIS A 156 -7.96 -4.85 -1.05
N SER A 157 -7.39 -4.79 0.16
CA SER A 157 -8.08 -4.31 1.36
C SER A 157 -8.48 -2.84 1.24
N ASN A 158 -7.64 -2.00 0.64
CA ASN A 158 -7.98 -0.60 0.34
C ASN A 158 -9.19 -0.48 -0.57
N GLN A 159 -9.33 -1.33 -1.59
CA GLN A 159 -10.55 -1.32 -2.42
C GLN A 159 -11.79 -1.65 -1.58
N LYS A 160 -11.71 -2.66 -0.71
CA LYS A 160 -12.82 -2.99 0.19
C LYS A 160 -13.14 -1.89 1.19
N ILE A 161 -12.13 -1.16 1.67
CA ILE A 161 -12.32 0.01 2.54
C ILE A 161 -13.14 1.08 1.80
N LEU A 162 -12.79 1.38 0.55
CA LEU A 162 -13.54 2.34 -0.26
C LEU A 162 -14.99 1.87 -0.51
N ASP A 163 -15.18 0.58 -0.80
CA ASP A 163 -16.51 0.00 -0.97
C ASP A 163 -17.33 0.07 0.33
N ALA A 164 -16.70 -0.19 1.48
CA ALA A 164 -17.32 -0.12 2.81
C ALA A 164 -17.72 1.31 3.18
N ILE A 165 -16.89 2.31 2.86
CA ILE A 165 -17.23 3.73 3.01
C ILE A 165 -18.49 4.06 2.21
N ALA A 166 -18.55 3.67 0.94
CA ALA A 166 -19.70 3.92 0.08
C ALA A 166 -20.98 3.22 0.56
N ALA A 167 -20.85 2.05 1.20
CA ALA A 167 -21.94 1.27 1.76
C ALA A 167 -22.30 1.62 3.21
N ALA A 168 -21.56 2.53 3.86
CA ALA A 168 -21.64 2.80 5.30
C ALA A 168 -21.48 1.54 6.18
N ASP A 169 -20.61 0.62 5.77
CA ASP A 169 -20.31 -0.64 6.49
C ASP A 169 -19.10 -0.46 7.42
N ILE A 170 -19.38 -0.06 8.66
CA ILE A 170 -18.32 0.18 9.67
C ILE A 170 -17.58 -1.10 10.07
N TYR A 171 -18.22 -2.27 9.96
CA TYR A 171 -17.59 -3.53 10.33
C TYR A 171 -16.50 -3.90 9.32
N THR A 172 -16.84 -3.85 8.03
CA THR A 172 -15.87 -4.12 6.96
C THR A 172 -14.79 -3.05 6.94
N LEU A 173 -15.15 -1.78 7.14
CA LEU A 173 -14.19 -0.68 7.25
C LEU A 173 -13.12 -0.96 8.32
N ASN A 174 -13.53 -1.22 9.56
CA ASN A 174 -12.59 -1.44 10.67
C ASN A 174 -11.77 -2.72 10.49
N THR A 175 -12.40 -3.78 9.95
CA THR A 175 -11.72 -5.06 9.71
C THR A 175 -10.60 -4.90 8.70
N GLU A 176 -10.86 -4.24 7.57
CA GLU A 176 -9.89 -4.12 6.49
C GLU A 176 -8.82 -3.05 6.81
N LEU A 177 -9.15 -2.01 7.58
CA LEU A 177 -8.14 -1.08 8.12
C LEU A 177 -7.18 -1.79 9.07
N GLY A 178 -7.68 -2.65 9.97
CA GLY A 178 -6.84 -3.47 10.84
C GLY A 178 -5.99 -4.47 10.06
N ALA A 179 -6.55 -5.10 9.03
CA ALA A 179 -5.81 -6.02 8.16
C ALA A 179 -4.62 -5.36 7.45
N ASN A 180 -4.72 -4.06 7.13
CA ASN A 180 -3.60 -3.34 6.55
C ASN A 180 -2.40 -3.18 7.49
N ILE A 181 -2.64 -3.05 8.81
CA ILE A 181 -1.56 -3.08 9.81
C ILE A 181 -0.84 -4.44 9.74
N ASP A 182 -1.59 -5.52 9.88
CA ASP A 182 -1.06 -6.89 9.86
C ASP A 182 -0.29 -7.20 8.56
N ASN A 183 -0.76 -6.66 7.41
CA ASN A 183 -0.09 -6.85 6.13
C ASN A 183 1.27 -6.14 6.07
N VAL A 184 1.40 -4.92 6.60
CA VAL A 184 2.71 -4.22 6.64
C VAL A 184 3.67 -5.00 7.54
N ASP A 185 3.23 -5.34 8.76
CA ASP A 185 4.02 -6.08 9.74
C ASP A 185 4.53 -7.41 9.17
N ALA A 186 3.70 -8.12 8.40
CA ALA A 186 4.10 -9.40 7.80
C ALA A 186 5.27 -9.30 6.81
N CYS A 187 5.47 -8.15 6.15
CA CYS A 187 6.65 -7.94 5.29
C CYS A 187 7.90 -7.71 6.14
N GLU A 188 7.82 -6.83 7.13
CA GLU A 188 8.93 -6.51 8.04
C GLU A 188 9.36 -7.75 8.85
N ASP A 189 8.40 -8.47 9.45
CA ASP A 189 8.60 -9.70 10.21
C ASP A 189 9.36 -10.77 9.41
N ALA A 190 9.15 -10.85 8.09
CA ALA A 190 9.81 -11.83 7.24
C ALA A 190 11.32 -11.57 7.13
N PHE A 191 11.74 -10.30 7.12
CA PHE A 191 13.14 -9.91 7.11
C PHE A 191 13.76 -10.02 8.50
N ASP A 192 13.03 -9.58 9.53
CA ASP A 192 13.47 -9.67 10.93
C ASP A 192 13.69 -11.11 11.37
N ALA A 193 12.74 -12.01 11.06
CA ALA A 193 12.87 -13.44 11.36
C ALA A 193 14.02 -14.11 10.61
N ALA A 194 14.41 -13.57 9.45
CA ALA A 194 15.54 -14.04 8.67
C ALA A 194 16.88 -13.38 9.06
N GLU A 195 16.86 -12.43 10.00
CA GLU A 195 18.01 -11.65 10.46
C GLU A 195 18.78 -10.99 9.30
N ILE A 196 18.06 -10.49 8.29
CA ILE A 196 18.63 -9.77 7.14
C ILE A 196 17.99 -8.39 6.97
N GLU A 197 18.78 -7.42 6.51
CA GLU A 197 18.29 -6.07 6.25
C GLU A 197 17.31 -6.06 5.08
N SER A 198 16.13 -5.47 5.29
CA SER A 198 15.13 -5.32 4.24
C SER A 198 15.52 -4.22 3.25
N PRO A 199 15.62 -4.51 1.94
CA PRO A 199 15.75 -3.46 0.92
C PRO A 199 14.45 -2.65 0.76
N LEU A 200 13.39 -3.02 1.48
CA LEU A 200 12.07 -2.38 1.49
C LEU A 200 11.77 -1.66 2.80
N ALA A 201 12.70 -1.64 3.78
CA ALA A 201 12.47 -1.08 5.11
C ALA A 201 11.87 0.34 5.10
N HIS A 202 12.33 1.20 4.17
CA HIS A 202 11.76 2.54 4.04
C HIS A 202 10.33 2.54 3.51
N VAL A 203 10.00 1.63 2.59
CA VAL A 203 8.64 1.46 2.07
C VAL A 203 7.73 0.98 3.19
N ASP A 204 8.19 0.02 3.99
CA ASP A 204 7.44 -0.54 5.13
C ASP A 204 7.19 0.52 6.21
N ASP A 205 8.21 1.30 6.58
CA ASP A 205 8.07 2.43 7.53
C ASP A 205 7.03 3.46 7.05
N VAL A 206 7.10 3.84 5.77
CA VAL A 206 6.15 4.79 5.17
C VAL A 206 4.74 4.21 5.17
N LEU A 207 4.57 2.96 4.70
CA LEU A 207 3.27 2.31 4.67
C LEU A 207 2.70 2.14 6.08
N GLY A 208 3.52 1.71 7.05
CA GLY A 208 3.14 1.57 8.46
C GLY A 208 2.52 2.84 9.02
N LYS A 209 3.18 3.98 8.81
CA LYS A 209 2.66 5.29 9.25
C LYS A 209 1.35 5.65 8.56
N MET A 210 1.24 5.40 7.26
CA MET A 210 0.02 5.67 6.50
C MET A 210 -1.15 4.79 6.96
N VAL A 211 -0.93 3.48 7.14
CA VAL A 211 -1.99 2.56 7.57
C VAL A 211 -2.42 2.81 9.02
N SER A 212 -1.50 3.19 9.90
CA SER A 212 -1.82 3.60 11.28
C SER A 212 -2.68 4.87 11.29
N ASN A 213 -2.30 5.88 10.51
CA ASN A 213 -3.10 7.09 10.37
C ASN A 213 -4.50 6.82 9.80
N ASN A 214 -4.61 5.96 8.79
CA ASN A 214 -5.91 5.56 8.22
C ASN A 214 -6.79 4.88 9.27
N LEU A 215 -6.19 3.99 10.08
CA LEU A 215 -6.89 3.30 11.15
C LEU A 215 -7.43 4.28 12.20
N ALA A 216 -6.59 5.23 12.66
CA ALA A 216 -7.00 6.27 13.61
C ALA A 216 -8.16 7.12 13.06
N ILE A 217 -8.06 7.60 11.81
CA ILE A 217 -9.14 8.38 11.18
C ILE A 217 -10.42 7.54 11.08
N GLY A 218 -10.32 6.30 10.61
CA GLY A 218 -11.46 5.43 10.39
C GLY A 218 -12.17 4.99 11.66
N ILE A 219 -11.43 4.69 12.73
CA ILE A 219 -12.00 4.23 13.99
C ILE A 219 -12.53 5.39 14.84
N ASP A 220 -11.77 6.48 14.94
CA ASP A 220 -12.06 7.52 15.92
C ASP A 220 -12.96 8.63 15.37
N LEU A 221 -12.91 8.89 14.06
CA LEU A 221 -13.54 10.08 13.46
C LEU A 221 -14.72 9.75 12.53
N ILE A 222 -14.82 8.53 12.01
CA ILE A 222 -15.94 8.13 11.13
C ILE A 222 -17.11 7.57 11.95
N LYS A 223 -18.30 8.13 11.70
CA LYS A 223 -19.57 7.67 12.24
C LYS A 223 -20.57 7.64 11.09
N PHE A 224 -21.26 6.51 10.93
CA PHE A 224 -22.38 6.36 9.99
C PHE A 224 -23.72 6.57 10.68
#